data_AF-A0A512NIN3-F1
#
_entry.id   AF-A0A512NIN3-F1
#
_cell.length_a   1.000
_cell.length_b   1.000
_cell.length_c   1.000
_cell.angle_alpha   90.00
_cell.angle_beta   90.00
_cell.angle_gamma   90.00
#
_symmetry.space_group_name_H-M   'P 1'
#
loop_
_entity.id
_entity.type
_entity.pdbx_description
1 polymer ?
#
loop_
_entity_poly.entity_id
_entity_poly.type
_entity_poly.pdbx_seq_one_letter_code
_entity_poly.pdbx_strand_id
1 'polypeptide(L)' 'MKSASLSDQAVANRGLAKRVRRLAGMLTDADDAARLLRYADELEDQAVDLERRAKEGD' A
#
# COMPACT_ATOMS: atom_id res chain seq x y z
N MET A 1 0.44 -7.14 22.73
CA MET A 1 0.66 -7.06 21.27
C MET A 1 1.96 -6.32 21.04
N LYS A 2 2.93 -6.90 20.31
CA LYS A 2 4.15 -6.18 19.90
C LYS A 2 3.74 -5.20 18.81
N SER A 3 4.08 -3.92 18.94
CA SER A 3 3.88 -2.94 17.86
C SER A 3 4.72 -3.36 16.65
N ALA A 4 4.12 -3.40 15.47
CA ALA A 4 4.83 -3.70 14.22
C ALA A 4 5.83 -2.58 13.91
N SER A 5 7.03 -2.93 13.46
CA SER A 5 8.02 -1.93 13.06
C SER A 5 7.51 -1.11 11.86
N LEU A 6 8.07 0.09 11.64
CA LEU A 6 7.71 0.90 10.47
C LEU A 6 7.99 0.15 9.16
N SER A 7 9.06 -0.65 9.12
CA SER A 7 9.38 -1.54 8.00
C SER A 7 8.31 -2.62 7.78
N ASP A 8 7.80 -3.24 8.84
CA ASP A 8 6.71 -4.24 8.74
C ASP A 8 5.43 -3.60 8.17
N GLN A 9 5.14 -2.37 8.59
CA GLN A 9 3.99 -1.61 8.08
C GLN A 9 4.16 -1.27 6.60
N ALA A 10 5.37 -0.89 6.15
CA ALA A 10 5.65 -0.66 4.73
C ALA A 10 5.44 -1.93 3.89
N VAL A 11 5.91 -3.08 4.37
CA VAL A 11 5.69 -4.38 3.71
C VAL A 11 4.20 -4.72 3.63
N ALA A 12 3.45 -4.48 4.71
CA ALA A 12 2.00 -4.71 4.73
C ALA A 12 1.28 -3.83 3.70
N ASN A 13 1.64 -2.55 3.60
CA ASN A 13 1.07 -1.62 2.63
C ASN A 13 1.32 -2.06 1.18
N ARG A 14 2.55 -2.48 0.84
CA ARG A 14 2.84 -3.03 -0.49
C ARG A 14 2.06 -4.31 -0.79
N GLY A 15 1.92 -5.17 0.22
CA GLY A 15 1.10 -6.38 0.11
C GLY A 15 -0.38 -6.07 -0.13
N LEU A 16 -0.89 -4.98 0.46
CA LEU A 16 -2.25 -4.51 0.21
C LEU A 16 -2.38 -3.88 -1.18
N ALA A 17 -1.45 -3.01 -1.59
CA ALA A 17 -1.43 -2.38 -2.91
C ALA A 17 -1.48 -3.42 -4.04
N LYS A 18 -0.67 -4.50 -3.94
CA LYS A 18 -0.70 -5.62 -4.89
C LYS A 18 -2.07 -6.29 -4.98
N ARG A 19 -2.74 -6.51 -3.84
CA ARG A 19 -4.09 -7.11 -3.79
C ARG A 19 -5.15 -6.18 -4.37
N VAL A 20 -5.04 -4.88 -4.09
CA VAL A 20 -5.94 -3.86 -4.64
C VAL A 20 -5.81 -3.77 -6.16
N ARG A 21 -4.60 -3.77 -6.73
CA ARG A 21 -4.39 -3.81 -8.18
C ARG A 21 -4.99 -5.06 -8.82
N ARG A 22 -4.85 -6.22 -8.16
CA ARG A 22 -5.48 -7.46 -8.62
C ARG A 22 -7.00 -7.36 -8.63
N LEU A 23 -7.58 -6.77 -7.58
CA LEU A 23 -9.02 -6.55 -7.50
C LEU A 23 -9.51 -5.60 -8.60
N ALA A 24 -8.81 -4.49 -8.82
CA ALA A 24 -9.13 -3.53 -9.88
C ALA A 24 -9.18 -4.20 -11.26
N GLY A 25 -8.24 -5.10 -11.56
CA GLY A 25 -8.21 -5.85 -12.82
C GLY A 25 -9.36 -6.85 -13.01
N MET A 26 -10.15 -7.14 -11.97
CA MET A 26 -11.33 -8.00 -12.04
C MET A 26 -12.64 -7.20 -12.11
N LEU A 27 -12.60 -5.87 -11.96
CA LEU A 27 -13.79 -5.04 -12.00
C LEU A 27 -14.16 -4.69 -13.44
N THR A 28 -15.47 -4.69 -13.71
CA THR A 28 -16.04 -4.28 -15.01
C THR A 28 -16.37 -2.79 -15.06
N ASP A 29 -16.60 -2.17 -13.89
CA ASP A 29 -16.81 -0.74 -13.78
C ASP A 29 -15.45 -0.01 -13.79
N ALA A 30 -15.27 0.88 -14.78
CA ALA A 30 -14.01 1.59 -15.00
C ALA A 30 -13.70 2.61 -13.90
N ASP A 31 -14.72 3.23 -13.30
CA ASP A 31 -14.55 4.24 -12.25
C ASP A 31 -14.17 3.58 -10.93
N ASP A 32 -14.77 2.44 -10.61
CA ASP A 32 -14.38 1.62 -9.46
C ASP A 32 -12.96 1.08 -9.62
N ALA A 33 -12.61 0.57 -10.81
CA ALA A 33 -11.25 0.11 -11.10
C ALA A 33 -10.24 1.26 -10.93
N ALA A 34 -10.53 2.44 -11.49
CA ALA A 34 -9.67 3.61 -11.38
C ALA A 34 -9.52 4.09 -9.92
N ARG A 35 -10.59 4.03 -9.11
CA ARG A 35 -10.54 4.36 -7.68
C ARG A 35 -9.63 3.39 -6.92
N LEU A 36 -9.74 2.09 -7.19
CA LEU A 36 -8.85 1.10 -6.57
C LEU A 36 -7.39 1.30 -6.99
N LEU A 37 -7.12 1.63 -8.26
CA LEU A 37 -5.77 1.89 -8.72
C LEU A 37 -5.14 3.09 -8.00
N ARG A 38 -5.87 4.21 -7.87
CA ARG A 38 -5.41 5.37 -7.07
C ARG A 38 -5.11 4.99 -5.62
N TYR A 39 -5.99 4.20 -5.00
CA TYR A 39 -5.76 3.73 -3.64
C TYR A 39 -4.52 2.81 -3.52
N ALA A 40 -4.25 1.98 -4.53
CA ALA A 40 -3.02 1.18 -4.55
C ALA A 40 -1.76 2.05 -4.64
N ASP A 41 -1.82 3.17 -5.36
CA ASP A 41 -0.69 4.10 -5.47
C ASP A 41 -0.46 4.86 -4.15
N GLU A 42 -1.54 5.32 -3.49
CA GLU A 42 -1.46 5.90 -2.14
C GLU A 42 -0.81 4.96 -1.12
N LEU A 43 -1.10 3.66 -1.19
CA LEU A 43 -0.48 2.66 -0.33
C LEU A 43 1.02 2.48 -0.59
N GLU A 44 1.45 2.56 -1.85
CA GLU A 44 2.89 2.52 -2.18
C GLU A 44 3.60 3.78 -1.68
N ASP A 45 3.00 4.96 -1.85
CA ASP A 45 3.55 6.22 -1.33
C ASP A 45 3.71 6.19 0.19
N GLN A 46 2.70 5.68 0.90
CA GLN A 46 2.77 5.45 2.34
C GLN A 46 3.87 4.45 2.71
N ALA A 47 4.04 3.37 1.94
CA ALA A 47 5.11 2.40 2.19
C ALA A 47 6.50 3.03 2.02
N VAL A 48 6.69 3.89 1.02
CA VAL A 48 7.93 4.62 0.81
C VAL A 48 8.21 5.58 1.96
N ASP A 49 7.20 6.34 2.44
CA ASP A 49 7.38 7.22 3.59
C ASP A 49 7.72 6.44 4.87
N LEU A 50 7.05 5.31 5.11
CA LEU A 50 7.33 4.44 6.25
C LEU A 50 8.76 3.90 6.23
N GLU A 51 9.27 3.47 5.06
CA GLU A 51 10.66 3.04 4.91
C GLU A 51 11.66 4.17 5.11
N ARG A 52 11.35 5.37 4.63
CA ARG A 52 12.18 6.56 4.86
C ARG A 52 12.28 6.84 6.36
N ARG A 53 11.14 6.87 7.05
CA ARG A 53 11.07 7.10 8.51
C ARG A 53 11.72 5.98 9.32
N ALA A 54 11.63 4.74 8.85
CA ALA A 54 12.32 3.61 9.47
C ALA A 54 13.84 3.80 9.44
N LYS A 55 14.39 4.34 8.34
CA LYS A 55 15.84 4.61 8.18
C LYS A 55 16.32 5.85 8.93
N GLU A 56 15.43 6.82 9.16
CA GLU A 56 15.73 8.06 9.90
C GLU A 56 15.62 7.90 11.42
N GLY A 57 14.86 6.89 11.88
CA GLY A 57 14.62 6.59 13.29
C GLY A 57 15.47 5.45 13.86
N ASP A 58 16.35 4.86 13.04
CA ASP A 58 17.41 3.92 13.41
C ASP A 58 18.75 4.69 13.50
#